data_AF-A0A433F3B2-F1
#
_entry.id   AF-A0A433F3B2-F1
#
_cell.length_a   1.000
_cell.length_b   1.000
_cell.length_c   1.000
_cell.angle_alpha   90.00
_cell.angle_beta   90.00
_cell.angle_gamma   90.00
#
_symmetry.space_group_name_H-M   'P 1'
#
loop_
_entity.id
_entity.type
_entity.pdbx_description
1 polymer ?
#
loop_
_entity_poly.entity_id
_entity_poly.type
_entity_poly.pdbx_seq_one_letter_code
_entity_poly.pdbx_strand_id
1 'polypeptide(L)'
;MNSPETGPVIGVVGGGQLARMMAPAATALGVELRVLAESPEVSAVAAVRTAPAGDYTDLDTLCRFAAEVDVLTFDHEHVPTEHLKALEAQGVAVRPGPAALVHAQDKLVMRRAVADLGLPNPEWAEVHTAEDLVAFGDRVGWPVILKTPRGGYDGKGVLRVERAEQATSGTAAEWFERSAAADSEEGLLAEEAVAFSRELSAMVARRPSGETVAWPVVESIQVAGVCDEVIAPAPGLDPEVASAAQAAAVKLAHDLAVTGVMAVELFETPGTETGFAVNELAMRPHNSGHWSMDGSVTGQFEQHLRAVLDWPLGATDVVAEAAVMKNFLGGDNQDLFAAYPAAMSAEPRAKIHNYGKSVRPGRKIGHVNVVGDAHELTALREIATHAASILRDGEDRHARPTAVDSGGTTTWGAVPAAQTGVPLVGLVMGSDSDWATMRAAAQALEELGVPYEADVVSAHRMPSEMLEYGRTAHERGLRVIIAGAGGAAHLPGMLASVTPLPVIGVPVALKTLDGMDSLLSIVQMPAGVPVATVSINGARNAGLLAARVLGSASSTSAQQLRDRLQHVAAELSEAAHRKGSALREAVARGASSKD
;
A
#
# COMPACT_ATOMS: atom_id res chain seq x y z
N MET A 1 53.36 8.26 -4.97
CA MET A 1 52.10 8.03 -5.70
C MET A 1 51.46 9.40 -5.85
N ASN A 2 51.25 9.88 -7.08
CA ASN A 2 50.37 11.03 -7.27
C ASN A 2 49.01 10.58 -6.74
N SER A 3 48.54 11.20 -5.65
CA SER A 3 47.17 10.99 -5.17
C SER A 3 46.26 11.26 -6.36
N PRO A 4 45.39 10.33 -6.77
CA PRO A 4 44.44 10.67 -7.82
C PRO A 4 43.62 11.86 -7.30
N GLU A 5 43.62 12.97 -8.02
CA GLU A 5 42.85 14.18 -7.68
C GLU A 5 41.32 13.92 -7.68
N THR A 6 40.89 12.71 -8.08
CA THR A 6 39.50 12.26 -8.18
C THR A 6 39.31 10.87 -7.55
N GLY A 7 38.17 10.64 -6.91
CA GLY A 7 37.78 9.32 -6.35
C GLY A 7 37.56 8.25 -7.44
N PRO A 8 37.27 7.00 -7.04
CA PRO A 8 37.05 5.90 -7.99
C PRO A 8 35.79 6.13 -8.85
N VAL A 9 35.74 5.48 -10.00
CA VAL A 9 34.64 5.53 -10.96
C VAL A 9 33.89 4.19 -10.97
N ILE A 10 32.61 4.21 -10.62
CA ILE A 10 31.70 3.07 -10.73
C ILE A 10 30.87 3.22 -12.00
N GLY A 11 30.94 2.23 -12.89
CA GLY A 11 30.05 2.10 -14.03
C GLY A 11 28.81 1.28 -13.67
N VAL A 12 27.62 1.78 -13.95
CA VAL A 12 26.36 1.04 -13.81
C VAL A 12 25.78 0.78 -15.19
N VAL A 13 25.49 -0.47 -15.51
CA VAL A 13 24.75 -0.84 -16.73
C VAL A 13 23.27 -0.87 -16.42
N GLY A 14 22.49 -0.12 -17.21
CA GLY A 14 21.06 0.09 -17.03
C GLY A 14 20.77 1.44 -16.35
N GLY A 15 19.87 2.21 -16.94
CA GLY A 15 19.56 3.58 -16.53
C GLY A 15 18.25 3.74 -15.76
N GLY A 16 17.76 2.68 -15.12
CA GLY A 16 16.55 2.69 -14.32
C GLY A 16 16.68 3.42 -12.98
N GLN A 17 15.70 3.19 -12.11
CA GLN A 17 15.60 3.92 -10.84
C GLN A 17 16.64 3.50 -9.81
N LEU A 18 17.19 2.28 -9.87
CA LEU A 18 18.17 1.84 -8.89
C LEU A 18 19.51 2.55 -9.14
N ALA A 19 19.93 2.65 -10.41
CA ALA A 19 21.04 3.49 -10.83
C ALA A 19 20.85 4.96 -10.42
N ARG A 20 19.63 5.51 -10.59
CA ARG A 20 19.30 6.87 -10.12
C ARG A 20 19.51 7.01 -8.61
N MET A 21 19.06 6.04 -7.82
CA MET A 21 19.14 6.07 -6.36
C MET A 21 20.53 5.77 -5.81
N MET A 22 21.45 5.24 -6.63
CA MET A 22 22.87 5.17 -6.29
C MET A 22 23.54 6.56 -6.31
N ALA A 23 23.07 7.50 -7.15
CA ALA A 23 23.75 8.78 -7.38
C ALA A 23 23.90 9.68 -6.12
N PRO A 24 22.89 9.82 -5.24
CA PRO A 24 23.06 10.61 -4.00
C PRO A 24 24.14 10.04 -3.09
N ALA A 25 24.16 8.72 -2.88
CA ALA A 25 25.16 8.05 -2.06
C ALA A 25 26.56 8.13 -2.69
N ALA A 26 26.68 7.95 -4.01
CA ALA A 26 27.94 8.11 -4.73
C ALA A 26 28.50 9.54 -4.58
N THR A 27 27.64 10.55 -4.74
CA THR A 27 27.99 11.96 -4.55
C THR A 27 28.48 12.23 -3.13
N ALA A 28 27.77 11.72 -2.11
CA ALA A 28 28.16 11.88 -0.71
C ALA A 28 29.51 11.21 -0.37
N LEU A 29 29.80 10.06 -0.99
CA LEU A 29 31.07 9.34 -0.83
C LEU A 29 32.23 9.93 -1.66
N GLY A 30 31.98 10.88 -2.55
CA GLY A 30 32.98 11.40 -3.48
C GLY A 30 33.39 10.40 -4.58
N VAL A 31 32.48 9.48 -4.91
CA VAL A 31 32.64 8.46 -5.97
C VAL A 31 31.97 8.96 -7.24
N GLU A 32 32.63 8.82 -8.39
CA GLU A 32 32.00 9.14 -9.67
C GLU A 32 31.12 7.97 -10.13
N LEU A 33 29.83 8.24 -10.33
CA LEU A 33 28.91 7.27 -10.93
C LEU A 33 28.73 7.58 -12.42
N ARG A 34 29.02 6.60 -13.28
CA ARG A 34 28.72 6.64 -14.71
C ARG A 34 27.66 5.61 -15.05
N VAL A 35 26.76 5.93 -15.97
CA VAL A 35 25.64 5.04 -16.33
C VAL A 35 25.65 4.74 -17.82
N LEU A 36 25.76 3.47 -18.21
CA LEU A 36 25.45 3.07 -19.58
C LEU A 36 23.93 2.99 -19.72
N ALA A 37 23.35 4.05 -20.28
CA ALA A 37 21.91 4.24 -20.38
C ALA A 37 21.37 3.68 -21.70
N GLU A 38 20.22 3.03 -21.66
CA GLU A 38 19.56 2.48 -22.84
C GLU A 38 18.98 3.58 -23.75
N SER A 39 18.66 4.74 -23.16
CA SER A 39 18.26 5.94 -23.90
C SER A 39 18.51 7.22 -23.08
N PRO A 40 18.49 8.41 -23.72
CA PRO A 40 18.63 9.67 -23.00
C PRO A 40 17.45 10.01 -22.05
N GLU A 41 16.34 9.28 -22.13
CA GLU A 41 15.10 9.56 -21.39
C GLU A 41 14.94 8.68 -20.13
N VAL A 42 15.89 7.80 -19.85
CA VAL A 42 15.82 6.91 -18.68
C VAL A 42 16.14 7.64 -17.37
N SER A 43 15.64 7.08 -16.28
CA SER A 43 15.57 7.66 -14.94
C SER A 43 16.89 8.22 -14.39
N ALA A 44 17.99 7.48 -14.61
CA ALA A 44 19.29 7.79 -14.04
C ALA A 44 20.04 8.91 -14.78
N VAL A 45 19.75 9.17 -16.06
CA VAL A 45 20.47 10.16 -16.88
C VAL A 45 20.41 11.55 -16.24
N ALA A 46 19.26 11.93 -15.69
CA ALA A 46 19.07 13.22 -15.03
C ALA A 46 19.77 13.34 -13.66
N ALA A 47 20.28 12.24 -13.09
CA ALA A 47 20.87 12.20 -11.76
C ALA A 47 22.39 12.07 -11.75
N VAL A 48 23.03 11.82 -12.91
CA VAL A 48 24.48 11.64 -13.02
C VAL A 48 25.08 12.58 -14.05
N ARG A 49 26.37 12.88 -13.90
CA ARG A 49 27.11 13.76 -14.83
C ARG A 49 27.38 13.10 -16.18
N THR A 50 27.64 11.80 -16.19
CA THR A 50 28.10 11.05 -17.37
C THR A 50 27.25 9.82 -17.56
N ALA A 51 26.40 9.84 -18.59
CA ALA A 51 25.54 8.72 -18.95
C ALA A 51 25.51 8.50 -20.47
N PRO A 52 26.54 7.87 -21.08
CA PRO A 52 26.51 7.55 -22.50
C PRO A 52 25.34 6.62 -22.83
N ALA A 53 24.69 6.86 -23.96
CA ALA A 53 23.69 5.95 -24.48
C ALA A 53 24.36 4.71 -25.13
N GLY A 54 23.85 3.52 -24.87
CA GLY A 54 24.38 2.29 -25.46
C GLY A 54 23.52 1.06 -25.18
N ASP A 55 23.69 0.05 -26.02
CA ASP A 55 23.02 -1.24 -25.89
C ASP A 55 23.88 -2.20 -25.05
N TYR A 56 23.35 -2.66 -23.92
CA TYR A 56 24.05 -3.60 -23.04
C TYR A 56 24.17 -5.01 -23.63
N THR A 57 23.47 -5.30 -24.73
CA THR A 57 23.58 -6.57 -25.46
C THR A 57 24.70 -6.55 -26.50
N ASP A 58 25.33 -5.40 -26.73
CA ASP A 58 26.51 -5.26 -27.59
C ASP A 58 27.81 -5.28 -26.77
N LEU A 59 28.63 -6.32 -26.99
CA LEU A 59 29.89 -6.51 -26.29
C LEU A 59 30.88 -5.36 -26.54
N ASP A 60 30.92 -4.80 -27.75
CA ASP A 60 31.85 -3.71 -28.07
C ASP A 60 31.47 -2.43 -27.32
N THR A 61 30.17 -2.16 -27.18
CA THR A 61 29.66 -1.07 -26.33
C THR A 61 30.00 -1.28 -24.87
N LEU A 62 29.81 -2.48 -24.34
CA LEU A 62 30.20 -2.82 -22.97
C LEU A 62 31.71 -2.67 -22.74
N CYS A 63 32.55 -3.17 -23.65
CA CYS A 63 34.01 -3.05 -23.55
C CYS A 63 34.47 -1.59 -23.53
N ARG A 64 33.90 -0.74 -24.40
CA ARG A 64 34.21 0.70 -24.44
C ARG A 64 33.83 1.39 -23.13
N PHE A 65 32.66 1.07 -22.58
CA PHE A 65 32.21 1.64 -21.32
C PHE A 65 33.06 1.15 -20.13
N ALA A 66 33.35 -0.15 -20.07
CA ALA A 66 34.16 -0.76 -19.02
C ALA A 66 35.59 -0.22 -18.97
N ALA A 67 36.15 0.20 -20.11
CA ALA A 67 37.49 0.81 -20.19
C ALA A 67 37.59 2.18 -19.49
N GLU A 68 36.46 2.81 -19.15
CA GLU A 68 36.41 4.14 -18.53
C GLU A 68 36.08 4.12 -17.03
N VAL A 69 35.92 2.94 -16.43
CA VAL A 69 35.48 2.77 -15.03
C VAL A 69 36.37 1.78 -14.29
N ASP A 70 36.44 1.91 -12.96
CA ASP A 70 37.24 1.01 -12.11
C ASP A 70 36.49 -0.29 -11.77
N VAL A 71 35.15 -0.22 -11.74
CA VAL A 71 34.27 -1.35 -11.45
C VAL A 71 32.96 -1.21 -12.22
N LEU A 72 32.42 -2.33 -12.68
CA LEU A 72 31.11 -2.42 -13.33
C LEU A 72 30.09 -3.09 -12.41
N THR A 73 28.91 -2.50 -12.28
CA THR A 73 27.72 -3.05 -11.60
C THR A 73 26.46 -2.80 -12.43
N PHE A 74 25.29 -3.18 -11.91
CA PHE A 74 24.06 -3.31 -12.69
C PHE A 74 22.82 -2.73 -11.97
N ASP A 75 21.97 -2.05 -12.73
CA ASP A 75 20.59 -1.70 -12.34
C ASP A 75 19.63 -2.88 -12.56
N HIS A 76 19.96 -3.80 -13.48
CA HIS A 76 19.14 -4.96 -13.83
C HIS A 76 19.99 -6.19 -14.15
N GLU A 77 19.40 -7.37 -14.07
CA GLU A 77 20.06 -8.65 -14.31
C GLU A 77 20.18 -9.03 -15.80
N HIS A 78 19.67 -8.24 -16.76
CA HIS A 78 19.54 -8.67 -18.16
C HIS A 78 20.81 -8.65 -19.03
N VAL A 79 21.96 -8.24 -18.51
CA VAL A 79 23.20 -8.22 -19.32
C VAL A 79 23.61 -9.65 -19.69
N PRO A 80 23.87 -9.97 -20.97
CA PRO A 80 24.20 -11.33 -21.38
C PRO A 80 25.39 -11.91 -20.62
N THR A 81 25.20 -13.09 -20.02
CA THR A 81 26.22 -13.74 -19.17
C THR A 81 27.55 -13.96 -19.91
N GLU A 82 27.52 -14.29 -21.22
CA GLU A 82 28.75 -14.47 -22.01
C GLU A 82 29.54 -13.16 -22.19
N HIS A 83 28.86 -12.02 -22.26
CA HIS A 83 29.53 -10.72 -22.34
C HIS A 83 30.21 -10.37 -21.02
N LEU A 84 29.55 -10.67 -19.89
CA LEU A 84 30.12 -10.48 -18.56
C LEU A 84 31.37 -11.35 -18.36
N LYS A 85 31.36 -12.61 -18.79
CA LYS A 85 32.54 -13.48 -18.79
C LYS A 85 33.67 -12.91 -19.65
N ALA A 86 33.34 -12.36 -20.82
CA ALA A 86 34.33 -11.74 -21.71
C ALA A 86 34.98 -10.49 -21.08
N LEU A 87 34.22 -9.68 -20.34
CA LEU A 87 34.74 -8.53 -19.59
C LEU A 87 35.63 -8.97 -18.43
N GLU A 88 35.22 -9.97 -17.64
CA GLU A 88 36.05 -10.51 -16.56
C GLU A 88 37.37 -11.09 -17.08
N ALA A 89 37.34 -11.80 -18.21
CA ALA A 89 38.54 -12.34 -18.85
C ALA A 89 39.52 -11.24 -19.30
N GLN A 90 39.03 -10.02 -19.53
CA GLN A 90 39.84 -8.83 -19.82
C GLN A 90 40.34 -8.10 -18.57
N GLY A 91 39.99 -8.59 -17.37
CA GLY A 91 40.40 -8.01 -16.08
C GLY A 91 39.47 -6.90 -15.56
N VAL A 92 38.29 -6.71 -16.17
CA VAL A 92 37.28 -5.77 -15.66
C VAL A 92 36.71 -6.32 -14.35
N ALA A 93 36.63 -5.48 -13.31
CA ALA A 93 35.96 -5.84 -12.07
C ALA A 93 34.43 -5.79 -12.26
N VAL A 94 33.82 -6.92 -12.61
CA VAL A 94 32.37 -7.07 -12.75
C VAL A 94 31.75 -7.54 -11.44
N ARG A 95 30.82 -6.76 -10.85
CA ARG A 95 30.31 -7.00 -9.49
C ARG A 95 28.79 -6.75 -9.42
N PRO A 96 27.96 -7.79 -9.15
CA PRO A 96 28.33 -9.20 -9.01
C PRO A 96 28.87 -9.79 -10.32
N GLY A 97 29.74 -10.81 -10.22
CA GLY A 97 30.27 -11.53 -11.38
C GLY A 97 29.21 -12.40 -12.08
N PRO A 98 29.46 -12.91 -13.30
CA PRO A 98 28.54 -13.71 -14.09
C PRO A 98 28.12 -15.01 -13.39
N ALA A 99 29.05 -15.64 -12.66
CA ALA A 99 28.77 -16.86 -11.90
C ALA A 99 27.74 -16.65 -10.79
N ALA A 100 27.68 -15.43 -10.22
CA ALA A 100 26.65 -15.05 -9.26
C ALA A 100 25.38 -14.64 -10.01
N LEU A 101 25.48 -13.67 -10.92
CA LEU A 101 24.32 -13.01 -11.54
C LEU A 101 23.40 -13.96 -12.29
N VAL A 102 23.91 -15.09 -12.82
CA VAL A 102 23.10 -16.12 -13.49
C VAL A 102 21.96 -16.65 -12.60
N HIS A 103 22.14 -16.70 -11.27
CA HIS A 103 21.11 -17.12 -10.33
C HIS A 103 19.97 -16.11 -10.17
N ALA A 104 20.15 -14.85 -10.59
CA ALA A 104 19.06 -13.88 -10.71
C ALA A 104 18.42 -13.89 -12.11
N GLN A 105 19.15 -14.37 -13.12
CA GLN A 105 18.67 -14.43 -14.51
C GLN A 105 17.79 -15.65 -14.79
N ASP A 106 18.11 -16.78 -14.16
CA ASP A 106 17.55 -18.08 -14.49
C ASP A 106 17.00 -18.79 -13.25
N LYS A 107 15.67 -18.94 -13.22
CA LYS A 107 14.94 -19.52 -12.08
C LYS A 107 15.25 -21.00 -11.88
N LEU A 108 15.57 -21.77 -12.93
CA LEU A 108 15.95 -23.19 -12.78
C LEU A 108 17.33 -23.31 -12.14
N VAL A 109 18.28 -22.49 -12.60
CA VAL A 109 19.63 -22.42 -12.01
C VAL A 109 19.55 -21.97 -10.55
N MET A 110 18.69 -21.01 -10.24
CA MET A 110 18.41 -20.58 -8.87
C MET A 110 17.88 -21.72 -8.00
N ARG A 111 16.83 -22.42 -8.45
CA ARG A 111 16.19 -23.51 -7.69
C ARG A 111 17.15 -24.64 -7.35
N ARG A 112 17.97 -25.05 -8.32
CA ARG A 112 19.03 -26.04 -8.12
C ARG A 112 20.03 -25.56 -7.05
N ALA A 113 20.48 -24.32 -7.14
CA ALA A 113 21.42 -23.77 -6.16
C ALA A 113 20.85 -23.69 -4.74
N VAL A 114 19.59 -23.27 -4.58
CA VAL A 114 18.92 -23.25 -3.26
C VAL A 114 18.79 -24.68 -2.71
N ALA A 115 18.49 -25.67 -3.55
CA ALA A 115 18.38 -27.07 -3.16
C ALA A 115 19.75 -27.67 -2.76
N ASP A 116 20.79 -27.42 -3.54
CA ASP A 116 22.16 -27.87 -3.28
C ASP A 116 22.71 -27.30 -1.95
N LEU A 117 22.26 -26.09 -1.59
CA LEU A 117 22.60 -25.44 -0.33
C LEU A 117 21.77 -25.93 0.87
N GLY A 118 20.80 -26.82 0.65
CA GLY A 118 19.90 -27.33 1.68
C GLY A 118 18.96 -26.27 2.24
N LEU A 119 18.65 -25.24 1.46
CA LEU A 119 17.77 -24.15 1.87
C LEU A 119 16.31 -24.45 1.48
N PRO A 120 15.32 -23.90 2.21
CA PRO A 120 13.91 -24.16 1.95
C PRO A 120 13.48 -23.73 0.55
N ASN A 121 13.05 -24.68 -0.27
CA ASN A 121 12.45 -24.46 -1.59
C ASN A 121 10.97 -24.87 -1.55
N PRO A 122 10.11 -24.24 -2.38
CA PRO A 122 8.86 -24.87 -2.80
C PRO A 122 9.15 -26.23 -3.45
N GLU A 123 8.25 -27.19 -3.35
CA GLU A 123 8.29 -28.37 -4.25
C GLU A 123 8.32 -27.88 -5.70
N TRP A 124 9.30 -28.34 -6.49
CA TRP A 124 9.52 -27.84 -7.85
C TRP A 124 10.00 -28.94 -8.81
N ALA A 125 9.82 -28.72 -10.10
CA ALA A 125 10.37 -29.55 -11.16
C ALA A 125 10.64 -28.73 -12.43
N GLU A 126 11.63 -29.17 -13.21
CA GLU A 126 11.76 -28.78 -14.61
C GLU A 126 10.82 -29.66 -15.44
N VAL A 127 9.96 -29.02 -16.24
CA VAL A 127 8.94 -29.69 -17.06
C VAL A 127 9.10 -29.29 -18.53
N HIS A 128 9.06 -30.26 -19.44
CA HIS A 128 9.24 -30.02 -20.87
C HIS A 128 7.94 -30.16 -21.66
N THR A 129 6.95 -30.85 -21.09
CA THR A 129 5.68 -31.15 -21.74
C THR A 129 4.48 -30.87 -20.82
N ALA A 130 3.29 -30.82 -21.41
CA ALA A 130 2.05 -30.71 -20.65
C ALA A 130 1.84 -31.96 -19.76
N GLU A 131 2.24 -33.13 -20.25
CA GLU A 131 2.22 -34.38 -19.49
C GLU A 131 3.12 -34.32 -18.24
N ASP A 132 4.32 -33.74 -18.35
CA ASP A 132 5.21 -33.53 -17.21
C ASP A 132 4.56 -32.62 -16.15
N LEU A 133 3.90 -31.55 -16.59
CA LEU A 133 3.19 -30.63 -15.70
C LEU A 133 1.99 -31.28 -15.01
N VAL A 134 1.23 -32.13 -15.72
CA VAL A 134 0.13 -32.91 -15.14
C VAL A 134 0.67 -33.89 -14.10
N ALA A 135 1.73 -34.63 -14.43
CA ALA A 135 2.36 -35.57 -13.51
C ALA A 135 2.91 -34.87 -12.25
N PHE A 136 3.48 -33.67 -12.40
CA PHE A 136 3.90 -32.84 -11.27
C PHE A 136 2.72 -32.41 -10.40
N GLY A 137 1.66 -31.85 -11.01
CA GLY A 137 0.47 -31.39 -10.29
C GLY A 137 -0.29 -32.50 -9.56
N ASP A 138 -0.35 -33.71 -10.15
CA ASP A 138 -0.99 -34.86 -9.51
C ASP A 138 -0.18 -35.40 -8.30
N ARG A 139 1.14 -35.21 -8.30
CA ARG A 139 2.02 -35.58 -7.19
C ARG A 139 1.99 -34.55 -6.04
N VAL A 140 2.07 -33.26 -6.38
CA VAL A 140 2.25 -32.16 -5.41
C VAL A 140 0.91 -31.58 -4.95
N GLY A 141 -0.12 -31.71 -5.77
CA GLY A 141 -1.43 -31.11 -5.55
C GLY A 141 -1.63 -29.85 -6.38
N TRP A 142 -2.88 -29.63 -6.79
CA TRP A 142 -3.31 -28.43 -7.51
C TRP A 142 -3.83 -27.37 -6.54
N PRO A 143 -3.62 -26.07 -6.82
CA PRO A 143 -2.99 -25.49 -8.01
C PRO A 143 -1.46 -25.52 -8.00
N VAL A 144 -0.86 -25.37 -9.18
CA VAL A 144 0.60 -25.21 -9.36
C VAL A 144 0.91 -23.92 -10.11
N ILE A 145 2.17 -23.48 -10.02
CA ILE A 145 2.69 -22.29 -10.68
C ILE A 145 3.67 -22.72 -11.77
N LEU A 146 3.37 -22.40 -13.03
CA LEU A 146 4.26 -22.59 -14.18
C LEU A 146 4.98 -21.27 -14.47
N LYS A 147 6.29 -21.30 -14.63
CA LYS A 147 7.13 -20.13 -14.86
C LYS A 147 8.08 -20.32 -16.05
N THR A 148 8.30 -19.25 -16.81
CA THR A 148 9.43 -19.20 -17.75
C THR A 148 10.73 -18.98 -16.97
N PRO A 149 11.80 -19.77 -17.18
CA PRO A 149 13.03 -19.64 -16.37
C PRO A 149 13.67 -18.26 -16.45
N ARG A 150 13.67 -17.64 -17.64
CA ARG A 150 14.26 -16.32 -17.91
C ARG A 150 13.22 -15.30 -18.38
N GLY A 151 13.53 -14.02 -18.20
CA GLY A 151 12.77 -12.89 -18.78
C GLY A 151 11.45 -12.51 -18.10
N GLY A 152 11.01 -13.24 -17.07
CA GLY A 152 9.85 -12.88 -16.27
C GLY A 152 10.16 -11.84 -15.19
N TYR A 153 9.31 -10.81 -15.07
CA TYR A 153 9.39 -9.72 -14.07
C TYR A 153 7.98 -9.20 -13.72
N ASP A 154 7.79 -8.68 -12.49
CA ASP A 154 6.50 -8.13 -11.99
C ASP A 154 5.28 -9.02 -12.39
N GLY A 155 5.38 -10.34 -12.17
CA GLY A 155 4.33 -11.33 -12.48
C GLY A 155 4.24 -11.80 -13.95
N LYS A 156 4.99 -11.19 -14.89
CA LYS A 156 5.08 -11.70 -16.27
C LYS A 156 5.89 -12.99 -16.32
N GLY A 157 5.50 -13.94 -17.15
CA GLY A 157 6.15 -15.24 -17.22
C GLY A 157 5.82 -16.15 -16.04
N VAL A 158 4.74 -15.85 -15.30
CA VAL A 158 4.16 -16.68 -14.25
C VAL A 158 2.71 -17.02 -14.62
N LEU A 159 2.34 -18.30 -14.56
CA LEU A 159 1.01 -18.79 -14.86
C LEU A 159 0.56 -19.70 -13.73
N ARG A 160 -0.55 -19.34 -13.06
CA ARG A 160 -1.22 -20.23 -12.11
C ARG A 160 -2.10 -21.21 -12.87
N VAL A 161 -1.87 -22.50 -12.67
CA VAL A 161 -2.60 -23.59 -13.32
C VAL A 161 -3.44 -24.27 -12.24
N GLU A 162 -4.76 -24.17 -12.35
CA GLU A 162 -5.71 -24.61 -11.31
C GLU A 162 -5.99 -26.11 -11.35
N ARG A 163 -5.82 -26.76 -12.52
CA ARG A 163 -6.12 -28.18 -12.73
C ARG A 163 -5.47 -28.73 -14.01
N ALA A 164 -5.36 -30.04 -14.09
CA ALA A 164 -4.68 -30.77 -15.17
C ALA A 164 -5.12 -30.37 -16.59
N GLU A 165 -6.40 -30.12 -16.85
CA GLU A 165 -6.87 -29.82 -18.22
C GLU A 165 -6.40 -28.46 -18.74
N GLN A 166 -5.92 -27.57 -17.86
CA GLN A 166 -5.31 -26.31 -18.26
C GLN A 166 -3.85 -26.48 -18.71
N ALA A 167 -3.19 -27.60 -18.42
CA ALA A 167 -1.82 -27.86 -18.86
C ALA A 167 -1.73 -28.04 -20.39
N THR A 168 -2.77 -28.61 -21.01
CA THR A 168 -2.81 -28.93 -22.44
C THR A 168 -3.51 -27.87 -23.29
N SER A 169 -3.86 -26.70 -22.73
CA SER A 169 -4.60 -25.66 -23.46
C SER A 169 -4.20 -24.23 -23.04
N GLY A 170 -4.54 -23.25 -23.89
CA GLY A 170 -4.28 -21.84 -23.62
C GLY A 170 -2.80 -21.53 -23.43
N THR A 171 -2.51 -20.63 -22.48
CA THR A 171 -1.17 -20.08 -22.25
C THR A 171 -0.12 -21.13 -21.88
N ALA A 172 -0.48 -22.19 -21.16
CA ALA A 172 0.46 -23.25 -20.80
C ALA A 172 0.97 -23.98 -22.05
N ALA A 173 0.05 -24.40 -22.93
CA ALA A 173 0.39 -25.06 -24.20
C ALA A 173 1.25 -24.16 -25.09
N GLU A 174 0.89 -22.88 -25.23
CA GLU A 174 1.67 -21.89 -25.99
C GLU A 174 3.12 -21.74 -25.46
N TRP A 175 3.30 -21.85 -24.14
CA TRP A 175 4.64 -21.75 -23.54
C TRP A 175 5.48 -23.00 -23.81
N PHE A 176 4.88 -24.19 -23.74
CA PHE A 176 5.57 -25.43 -24.11
C PHE A 176 5.94 -25.47 -25.60
N GLU A 177 5.03 -25.07 -26.49
CA GLU A 177 5.32 -24.95 -27.92
C GLU A 177 6.49 -23.98 -28.19
N ARG A 178 6.48 -22.81 -27.54
CA ARG A 178 7.56 -21.83 -27.66
C ARG A 178 8.88 -22.37 -27.11
N SER A 179 8.86 -23.07 -25.98
CA SER A 179 10.07 -23.69 -25.40
C SER A 179 10.65 -24.74 -26.35
N ALA A 180 9.80 -25.60 -26.91
CA ALA A 180 10.21 -26.63 -27.86
C ALA A 180 10.74 -26.05 -29.18
N ALA A 181 10.19 -24.92 -29.64
CA ALA A 181 10.62 -24.26 -30.87
C ALA A 181 11.93 -23.45 -30.73
N ALA A 182 12.34 -23.13 -29.50
CA ALA A 182 13.54 -22.32 -29.26
C ALA A 182 14.87 -23.11 -29.45
N ASP A 183 14.79 -24.40 -29.79
CA ASP A 183 15.94 -25.33 -29.93
C ASP A 183 16.86 -25.32 -28.68
N SER A 184 16.30 -24.91 -27.53
CA SER A 184 16.96 -24.91 -26.23
C SER A 184 16.56 -26.17 -25.46
N GLU A 185 17.52 -26.85 -24.85
CA GLU A 185 17.23 -27.96 -23.91
C GLU A 185 16.55 -27.50 -22.61
N GLU A 186 16.40 -26.19 -22.40
CA GLU A 186 15.79 -25.61 -21.19
C GLU A 186 14.26 -25.84 -21.14
N GLY A 187 13.79 -26.46 -20.05
CA GLY A 187 12.37 -26.64 -19.76
C GLY A 187 11.72 -25.42 -19.10
N LEU A 188 10.43 -25.53 -18.76
CA LEU A 188 9.74 -24.59 -17.90
C LEU A 188 9.89 -25.00 -16.43
N LEU A 189 9.71 -24.04 -15.52
CA LEU A 189 9.73 -24.30 -14.08
C LEU A 189 8.31 -24.49 -13.56
N ALA A 190 8.00 -25.68 -13.04
CA ALA A 190 6.78 -25.94 -12.28
C ALA A 190 7.07 -25.89 -10.78
N GLU A 191 6.23 -25.21 -10.02
CA GLU A 191 6.32 -25.07 -8.56
C GLU A 191 4.96 -25.34 -7.93
N GLU A 192 4.96 -25.84 -6.69
CA GLU A 192 3.75 -25.83 -5.88
C GLU A 192 3.23 -24.39 -5.69
N ALA A 193 1.90 -24.24 -5.59
CA ALA A 193 1.33 -23.00 -5.09
C ALA A 193 1.46 -22.96 -3.56
N VAL A 194 2.62 -22.47 -3.08
CA VAL A 194 2.96 -22.40 -1.65
C VAL A 194 1.82 -21.76 -0.85
N ALA A 195 1.39 -22.44 0.22
CA ALA A 195 0.47 -21.89 1.21
C ALA A 195 1.25 -21.05 2.22
N PHE A 196 1.25 -19.72 2.05
CA PHE A 196 2.01 -18.80 2.88
C PHE A 196 1.11 -17.78 3.60
N SER A 197 1.57 -17.26 4.73
CA SER A 197 0.86 -16.23 5.53
C SER A 197 1.11 -14.81 5.02
N ARG A 198 2.34 -14.53 4.60
CA ARG A 198 2.79 -13.25 4.01
C ARG A 198 4.11 -13.46 3.27
N GLU A 199 4.54 -12.43 2.54
CA GLU A 199 5.86 -12.39 1.93
C GLU A 199 6.84 -11.61 2.79
N LEU A 200 8.07 -12.10 2.84
CA LEU A 200 9.19 -11.50 3.55
C LEU A 200 10.33 -11.22 2.56
N SER A 201 11.25 -10.34 2.95
CA SER A 201 12.50 -10.17 2.22
C SER A 201 13.67 -10.09 3.19
N ALA A 202 14.65 -10.97 3.00
CA ALA A 202 15.92 -10.95 3.72
C ALA A 202 16.99 -10.33 2.81
N MET A 203 17.60 -9.25 3.27
CA MET A 203 18.59 -8.50 2.48
C MET A 203 19.98 -8.56 3.10
N VAL A 204 20.98 -8.60 2.24
CA VAL A 204 22.38 -8.69 2.64
C VAL A 204 23.28 -7.92 1.68
N ALA A 205 24.36 -7.34 2.20
CA ALA A 205 25.47 -6.81 1.41
C ALA A 205 26.71 -7.66 1.66
N ARG A 206 27.44 -7.98 0.60
CA ARG A 206 28.72 -8.71 0.67
C ARG A 206 29.77 -8.04 -0.20
N ARG A 207 30.98 -7.88 0.32
CA ARG A 207 32.15 -7.39 -0.43
C ARG A 207 33.14 -8.52 -0.77
N PRO A 208 34.02 -8.35 -1.78
CA PRO A 208 34.97 -9.38 -2.20
C PRO A 208 35.88 -9.91 -1.10
N SER A 209 36.31 -9.06 -0.17
CA SER A 209 37.14 -9.47 0.99
C SER A 209 36.38 -10.29 2.05
N GLY A 210 35.09 -10.58 1.83
CA GLY A 210 34.31 -11.55 2.60
C GLY A 210 33.42 -10.97 3.69
N GLU A 211 33.57 -9.69 4.04
CA GLU A 211 32.65 -9.03 4.96
C GLU A 211 31.22 -9.08 4.40
N THR A 212 30.30 -9.50 5.24
CA THR A 212 28.89 -9.69 4.89
C THR A 212 28.04 -9.13 6.02
N VAL A 213 27.10 -8.24 5.70
CA VAL A 213 26.21 -7.59 6.68
C VAL A 213 24.78 -7.68 6.19
N ALA A 214 23.87 -8.13 7.06
CA ALA A 214 22.44 -8.25 6.76
C ALA A 214 21.64 -7.11 7.38
N TRP A 215 20.53 -6.73 6.74
CA TRP A 215 19.49 -5.91 7.36
C TRP A 215 18.48 -6.80 8.08
N PRO A 216 17.65 -6.25 8.98
CA PRO A 216 16.46 -6.96 9.48
C PRO A 216 15.58 -7.49 8.34
N VAL A 217 14.96 -8.64 8.56
CA VAL A 217 13.94 -9.16 7.63
C VAL A 217 12.76 -8.20 7.61
N VAL A 218 12.24 -7.94 6.41
CA VAL A 218 11.10 -7.04 6.19
C VAL A 218 9.89 -7.82 5.72
N GLU A 219 8.69 -7.31 6.00
CA GLU A 219 7.48 -7.76 5.34
C GLU A 219 7.31 -6.99 4.03
N SER A 220 7.06 -7.69 2.93
CA SER A 220 6.79 -7.10 1.61
C SER A 220 5.35 -7.40 1.23
N ILE A 221 4.56 -6.37 0.98
CA ILE A 221 3.16 -6.50 0.59
C ILE A 221 3.05 -6.26 -0.91
N GLN A 222 2.61 -7.29 -1.65
CA GLN A 222 2.37 -7.20 -3.09
C GLN A 222 0.89 -6.98 -3.37
N VAL A 223 0.60 -6.12 -4.34
CA VAL A 223 -0.75 -5.94 -4.90
C VAL A 223 -0.67 -6.21 -6.40
N ALA A 224 -1.45 -7.17 -6.88
CA ALA A 224 -1.46 -7.59 -8.28
C ALA A 224 -0.06 -7.97 -8.84
N GLY A 225 0.77 -8.63 -8.02
CA GLY A 225 2.12 -9.07 -8.39
C GLY A 225 3.17 -7.95 -8.39
N VAL A 226 2.88 -6.82 -7.75
CA VAL A 226 3.77 -5.66 -7.68
C VAL A 226 3.94 -5.21 -6.22
N CYS A 227 5.18 -5.00 -5.79
CA CYS A 227 5.50 -4.55 -4.44
C CYS A 227 4.92 -3.14 -4.21
N ASP A 228 3.97 -3.06 -3.29
CA ASP A 228 3.19 -1.88 -2.95
C ASP A 228 3.72 -1.24 -1.66
N GLU A 229 3.99 -2.05 -0.64
CA GLU A 229 4.39 -1.58 0.68
C GLU A 229 5.43 -2.51 1.32
N VAL A 230 6.33 -1.96 2.12
CA VAL A 230 7.36 -2.70 2.86
C VAL A 230 7.42 -2.18 4.29
N ILE A 231 7.50 -3.10 5.26
CA ILE A 231 7.58 -2.78 6.70
C ILE A 231 8.86 -3.38 7.27
N ALA A 232 9.69 -2.55 7.88
CA ALA A 232 10.97 -2.92 8.45
C ALA A 232 11.09 -2.50 9.92
N PRO A 233 11.45 -3.42 10.85
CA PRO A 233 11.45 -4.88 10.69
C PRO A 233 10.05 -5.48 10.42
N ALA A 234 9.99 -6.73 9.96
CA ALA A 234 8.74 -7.45 9.75
C ALA A 234 7.94 -7.57 11.07
N PRO A 235 6.70 -7.05 11.16
CA PRO A 235 5.97 -6.96 12.42
C PRO A 235 5.53 -8.34 12.91
N GLY A 236 5.86 -8.69 14.16
CA GLY A 236 5.44 -9.96 14.76
C GLY A 236 6.04 -11.21 14.11
N LEU A 237 7.12 -11.08 13.33
CA LEU A 237 7.89 -12.23 12.84
C LEU A 237 8.56 -12.94 14.01
N ASP A 238 8.47 -14.27 14.04
CA ASP A 238 9.17 -15.09 15.02
C ASP A 238 10.69 -14.82 14.93
N PRO A 239 11.37 -14.46 16.04
CA PRO A 239 12.80 -14.19 16.05
C PRO A 239 13.65 -15.35 15.50
N GLU A 240 13.24 -16.60 15.68
CA GLU A 240 13.96 -17.76 15.14
C GLU A 240 13.85 -17.81 13.62
N VAL A 241 12.66 -17.57 13.07
CA VAL A 241 12.43 -17.49 11.61
C VAL A 241 13.20 -16.30 11.02
N ALA A 242 13.18 -15.14 11.68
CA ALA A 242 13.94 -13.96 11.25
C ALA A 242 15.45 -14.25 11.17
N SER A 243 16.00 -14.88 12.22
CA SER A 243 17.41 -15.25 12.27
C SER A 243 17.77 -16.29 11.21
N ALA A 244 16.94 -17.31 11.01
CA ALA A 244 17.14 -18.34 10.00
C ALA A 244 17.09 -17.77 8.57
N ALA A 245 16.15 -16.86 8.29
CA ALA A 245 16.04 -16.17 7.01
C ALA A 245 17.27 -15.28 6.72
N GLN A 246 17.76 -14.54 7.71
CA GLN A 246 19.01 -13.76 7.58
C GLN A 246 20.21 -14.66 7.34
N ALA A 247 20.33 -15.77 8.09
CA ALA A 247 21.40 -16.73 7.90
C ALA A 247 21.37 -17.38 6.51
N ALA A 248 20.17 -17.68 5.98
CA ALA A 248 20.00 -18.17 4.61
C ALA A 248 20.46 -17.14 3.58
N ALA A 249 20.12 -15.86 3.74
CA ALA A 249 20.59 -14.79 2.85
C ALA A 249 22.12 -14.63 2.90
N VAL A 250 22.73 -14.67 4.08
CA VAL A 250 24.19 -14.65 4.25
C VAL A 250 24.85 -15.85 3.57
N LYS A 251 24.30 -17.06 3.76
CA LYS A 251 24.79 -18.29 3.13
C LYS A 251 24.71 -18.21 1.61
N LEU A 252 23.58 -17.78 1.05
CA LEU A 252 23.41 -17.58 -0.39
C LEU A 252 24.41 -16.56 -0.94
N ALA A 253 24.59 -15.41 -0.28
CA ALA A 253 25.53 -14.39 -0.73
C ALA A 253 26.97 -14.91 -0.73
N HIS A 254 27.35 -15.68 0.29
CA HIS A 254 28.68 -16.26 0.41
C HIS A 254 28.91 -17.36 -0.64
N ASP A 255 28.06 -18.38 -0.68
CA ASP A 255 28.29 -19.59 -1.47
C ASP A 255 28.07 -19.36 -2.97
N LEU A 256 27.23 -18.39 -3.35
CA LEU A 256 27.06 -17.94 -4.74
C LEU A 256 28.04 -16.81 -5.11
N ALA A 257 28.99 -16.48 -4.23
CA ALA A 257 30.03 -15.46 -4.43
C ALA A 257 29.48 -14.08 -4.82
N VAL A 258 28.32 -13.70 -4.30
CA VAL A 258 27.68 -12.42 -4.61
C VAL A 258 28.56 -11.27 -4.10
N THR A 259 28.69 -10.23 -4.93
CA THR A 259 29.30 -8.96 -4.54
C THR A 259 28.28 -7.85 -4.76
N GLY A 260 28.12 -6.97 -3.78
CA GLY A 260 27.08 -5.95 -3.79
C GLY A 260 25.95 -6.30 -2.82
N VAL A 261 24.74 -5.89 -3.18
CA VAL A 261 23.52 -6.12 -2.38
C VAL A 261 22.76 -7.26 -3.03
N MET A 262 22.15 -8.11 -2.21
CA MET A 262 21.24 -9.16 -2.63
C MET A 262 19.98 -9.11 -1.77
N ALA A 263 18.82 -9.29 -2.41
CA ALA A 263 17.57 -9.60 -1.74
C ALA A 263 17.19 -11.06 -2.01
N VAL A 264 16.76 -11.74 -0.94
CA VAL A 264 16.09 -13.03 -0.99
C VAL A 264 14.63 -12.76 -0.67
N GLU A 265 13.75 -12.94 -1.64
CA GLU A 265 12.31 -12.93 -1.40
C GLU A 265 11.90 -14.28 -0.82
N LEU A 266 11.02 -14.24 0.17
CA LEU A 266 10.64 -15.41 0.96
C LEU A 266 9.11 -15.45 1.12
N PHE A 267 8.57 -16.64 1.20
CA PHE A 267 7.23 -16.89 1.72
C PHE A 267 7.33 -17.32 3.17
N GLU A 268 6.59 -16.68 4.09
CA GLU A 268 6.46 -17.18 5.46
C GLU A 268 5.49 -18.38 5.47
N THR A 269 5.95 -19.51 5.97
CA THR A 269 5.21 -20.79 5.96
C THR A 269 5.10 -21.35 7.38
N PRO A 270 4.21 -20.77 8.22
CA PRO A 270 4.06 -21.18 9.61
C PRO A 270 3.74 -22.67 9.74
N GLY A 271 4.43 -23.36 10.67
CA GLY A 271 4.22 -24.79 10.92
C GLY A 271 5.10 -25.73 10.07
N THR A 272 5.90 -25.19 9.15
CA THR A 272 7.02 -25.93 8.53
C THR A 272 8.25 -25.91 9.44
N GLU A 273 9.22 -26.80 9.19
CA GLU A 273 10.45 -26.90 10.01
C GLU A 273 11.24 -25.59 10.06
N THR A 274 11.36 -24.88 8.93
CA THR A 274 12.12 -23.63 8.83
C THR A 274 11.26 -22.37 8.97
N GLY A 275 9.94 -22.48 8.83
CA GLY A 275 9.01 -21.34 8.91
C GLY A 275 9.02 -20.41 7.70
N PHE A 276 9.81 -20.70 6.66
CA PHE A 276 9.83 -19.96 5.40
C PHE A 276 10.26 -20.83 4.21
N ALA A 277 9.95 -20.37 2.99
CA ALA A 277 10.44 -20.89 1.72
C ALA A 277 11.04 -19.77 0.85
N VAL A 278 12.12 -20.04 0.09
CA VAL A 278 12.73 -19.07 -0.82
C VAL A 278 11.88 -18.91 -2.08
N ASN A 279 11.41 -17.69 -2.37
CA ASN A 279 10.67 -17.37 -3.58
C ASN A 279 11.62 -17.03 -4.74
N GLU A 280 12.44 -15.99 -4.59
CA GLU A 280 13.37 -15.53 -5.62
C GLU A 280 14.60 -14.81 -5.09
N LEU A 281 15.61 -14.63 -5.96
CA LEU A 281 16.85 -13.93 -5.66
C LEU A 281 17.00 -12.73 -6.60
N ALA A 282 17.31 -11.57 -6.04
CA ALA A 282 17.73 -10.39 -6.78
C ALA A 282 19.14 -9.99 -6.33
N MET A 283 20.13 -10.10 -7.21
CA MET A 283 21.54 -9.79 -6.90
C MET A 283 21.91 -8.34 -7.19
N ARG A 284 21.06 -7.44 -6.71
CA ARG A 284 21.18 -5.99 -6.83
C ARG A 284 20.43 -5.32 -5.67
N PRO A 285 20.58 -3.99 -5.48
CA PRO A 285 19.60 -3.24 -4.71
C PRO A 285 18.18 -3.58 -5.14
N HIS A 286 17.27 -3.68 -4.17
CA HIS A 286 15.94 -4.21 -4.36
C HIS A 286 14.87 -3.24 -3.83
N ASN A 287 13.66 -3.35 -4.38
CA ASN A 287 12.51 -2.51 -4.00
C ASN A 287 12.18 -2.67 -2.52
N SER A 288 12.24 -3.92 -2.02
CA SER A 288 12.07 -4.24 -0.59
C SER A 288 13.14 -3.62 0.32
N GLY A 289 14.20 -3.02 -0.22
CA GLY A 289 15.23 -2.32 0.54
C GLY A 289 15.10 -0.80 0.53
N HIS A 290 14.14 -0.21 -0.17
CA HIS A 290 14.07 1.26 -0.32
C HIS A 290 13.81 1.98 1.00
N TRP A 291 13.14 1.32 1.96
CA TRP A 291 13.01 1.81 3.34
C TRP A 291 14.36 2.17 3.96
N SER A 292 15.44 1.45 3.62
CA SER A 292 16.76 1.64 4.21
C SER A 292 17.41 2.99 3.84
N MET A 293 16.89 3.70 2.83
CA MET A 293 17.38 5.03 2.47
C MET A 293 17.18 6.05 3.60
N ASP A 294 16.10 5.92 4.37
CA ASP A 294 15.79 6.81 5.50
C ASP A 294 15.65 6.05 6.83
N GLY A 295 15.51 4.71 6.77
CA GLY A 295 15.23 3.86 7.92
C GLY A 295 16.42 3.08 8.47
N SER A 296 17.58 3.09 7.80
CA SER A 296 18.79 2.35 8.22
C SER A 296 19.99 3.29 8.34
N VAL A 297 20.90 3.00 9.26
CA VAL A 297 22.16 3.77 9.42
C VAL A 297 22.92 3.85 8.11
N THR A 298 23.01 2.74 7.38
CA THR A 298 23.53 2.70 6.01
C THR A 298 22.45 2.10 5.10
N GLY A 299 22.02 2.88 4.11
CA GLY A 299 21.05 2.43 3.12
C GLY A 299 21.66 1.46 2.10
N GLN A 300 20.81 0.66 1.44
CA GLN A 300 21.25 -0.36 0.49
C GLN A 300 22.10 0.19 -0.66
N PHE A 301 21.86 1.42 -1.12
CA PHE A 301 22.59 1.99 -2.25
C PHE A 301 24.01 2.35 -1.85
N GLU A 302 24.20 2.96 -0.68
CA GLU A 302 25.54 3.22 -0.16
C GLU A 302 26.28 1.92 0.14
N GLN A 303 25.62 0.94 0.76
CA GLN A 303 26.21 -0.39 1.00
C GLN A 303 26.62 -1.07 -0.31
N HIS A 304 25.81 -0.95 -1.35
CA HIS A 304 26.14 -1.51 -2.66
C HIS A 304 27.41 -0.88 -3.23
N LEU A 305 27.51 0.45 -3.20
CA LEU A 305 28.70 1.18 -3.69
C LEU A 305 29.96 0.81 -2.91
N ARG A 306 29.87 0.73 -1.57
CA ARG A 306 30.97 0.26 -0.72
C ARG A 306 31.36 -1.17 -1.06
N ALA A 307 30.38 -2.07 -1.19
CA ALA A 307 30.61 -3.48 -1.51
C ALA A 307 31.28 -3.68 -2.87
N VAL A 308 30.81 -3.00 -3.92
CA VAL A 308 31.42 -3.11 -5.26
C VAL A 308 32.77 -2.41 -5.35
N LEU A 309 33.14 -1.53 -4.42
CA LEU A 309 34.51 -1.00 -4.29
C LEU A 309 35.39 -1.82 -3.34
N ASP A 310 34.86 -2.88 -2.72
CA ASP A 310 35.49 -3.63 -1.63
C ASP A 310 35.91 -2.75 -0.44
N TRP A 311 35.11 -1.74 -0.12
CA TRP A 311 35.26 -0.91 1.08
C TRP A 311 34.52 -1.51 2.29
N PRO A 312 34.94 -1.19 3.52
CA PRO A 312 34.23 -1.63 4.73
C PRO A 312 32.74 -1.32 4.68
N LEU A 313 31.93 -2.32 5.04
CA LEU A 313 30.49 -2.16 5.07
C LEU A 313 30.07 -1.29 6.26
N GLY A 314 29.01 -0.52 6.07
CA GLY A 314 28.39 0.27 7.13
C GLY A 314 27.48 -0.58 8.01
N ALA A 315 27.12 -0.02 9.16
CA ALA A 315 26.12 -0.61 10.05
C ALA A 315 24.72 -0.57 9.40
N THR A 316 23.92 -1.61 9.64
CA THR A 316 22.58 -1.81 9.05
C THR A 316 21.46 -1.68 10.07
N ASP A 317 21.76 -1.15 11.26
CA ASP A 317 20.78 -0.88 12.31
C ASP A 317 19.67 0.03 11.81
N VAL A 318 18.43 -0.28 12.23
CA VAL A 318 17.28 0.58 11.97
C VAL A 318 17.43 1.86 12.81
N VAL A 319 17.29 3.03 12.19
CA VAL A 319 17.50 4.33 12.88
C VAL A 319 16.34 4.69 13.83
N ALA A 320 15.20 4.02 13.66
CA ALA A 320 14.02 4.07 14.51
C ALA A 320 13.57 2.63 14.81
N GLU A 321 12.48 2.45 15.55
CA GLU A 321 11.96 1.09 15.81
C GLU A 321 11.20 0.51 14.62
N ALA A 322 10.63 1.35 13.75
CA ALA A 322 9.92 0.96 12.54
C ALA A 322 10.16 1.94 11.37
N ALA A 323 10.19 1.37 10.16
CA ALA A 323 10.18 2.09 8.89
C ALA A 323 9.14 1.48 7.95
N VAL A 324 8.37 2.34 7.28
CA VAL A 324 7.42 1.95 6.23
C VAL A 324 7.85 2.59 4.93
N MET A 325 7.88 1.78 3.87
CA MET A 325 8.04 2.24 2.50
C MET A 325 6.75 1.97 1.72
N LYS A 326 6.26 2.96 0.99
CA LYS A 326 5.08 2.87 0.13
C LYS A 326 5.43 3.28 -1.29
N ASN A 327 5.29 2.38 -2.25
CA ASN A 327 5.38 2.73 -3.66
C ASN A 327 4.17 3.58 -4.08
N PHE A 328 4.38 4.48 -5.04
CA PHE A 328 3.28 5.11 -5.76
C PHE A 328 3.45 4.95 -7.27
N LEU A 329 2.34 4.58 -7.90
CA LEU A 329 2.25 4.32 -9.34
C LEU A 329 1.75 5.58 -10.06
N GLY A 330 2.16 5.74 -11.31
CA GLY A 330 1.64 6.79 -12.17
C GLY A 330 0.13 6.62 -12.36
N GLY A 331 -0.59 7.72 -12.24
CA GLY A 331 -2.04 7.81 -12.42
C GLY A 331 -2.40 9.03 -13.26
N ASP A 332 -3.52 9.68 -12.92
CA ASP A 332 -4.03 10.83 -13.66
C ASP A 332 -3.17 12.09 -13.46
N ASN A 333 -2.48 12.22 -12.31
CA ASN A 333 -1.62 13.36 -12.05
C ASN A 333 -0.34 13.32 -12.90
N GLN A 334 -0.31 14.13 -13.96
CA GLN A 334 0.86 14.28 -14.81
C GLN A 334 1.92 15.24 -14.24
N ASP A 335 1.54 16.12 -13.31
CA ASP A 335 2.45 17.09 -12.67
C ASP A 335 2.69 16.70 -11.20
N LEU A 336 3.60 15.74 -11.02
CA LEU A 336 3.95 15.25 -9.68
C LEU A 336 4.48 16.37 -8.78
N PHE A 337 5.23 17.32 -9.33
CA PHE A 337 5.87 18.37 -8.52
C PHE A 337 4.88 19.41 -8.02
N ALA A 338 3.80 19.68 -8.74
CA ALA A 338 2.70 20.51 -8.23
C ALA A 338 2.05 19.92 -6.97
N ALA A 339 2.07 18.59 -6.80
CA ALA A 339 1.51 17.91 -5.63
C ALA A 339 2.45 17.87 -4.41
N TYR A 340 3.75 18.19 -4.58
CA TYR A 340 4.73 18.09 -3.49
C TYR A 340 4.40 18.99 -2.29
N PRO A 341 4.08 20.29 -2.47
CA PRO A 341 3.75 21.15 -1.34
C PRO A 341 2.56 20.63 -0.53
N ALA A 342 1.53 20.10 -1.20
CA ALA A 342 0.38 19.51 -0.54
C ALA A 342 0.77 18.24 0.23
N ALA A 343 1.48 17.30 -0.40
CA ALA A 343 1.90 16.06 0.24
C ALA A 343 2.82 16.31 1.46
N MET A 344 3.79 17.22 1.32
CA MET A 344 4.73 17.56 2.40
C MET A 344 4.07 18.34 3.53
N SER A 345 3.07 19.18 3.22
CA SER A 345 2.31 19.91 4.23
C SER A 345 1.35 19.00 4.99
N ALA A 346 0.70 18.06 4.30
CA ALA A 346 -0.19 17.09 4.91
C ALA A 346 0.59 16.09 5.77
N GLU A 347 1.75 15.62 5.28
CA GLU A 347 2.54 14.58 5.92
C GLU A 347 4.02 14.95 6.08
N PRO A 348 4.38 15.84 7.03
CA PRO A 348 5.76 16.33 7.20
C PRO A 348 6.79 15.24 7.56
N ARG A 349 6.34 14.09 8.07
CA ARG A 349 7.18 12.93 8.39
C ARG A 349 7.57 12.13 7.14
N ALA A 350 6.86 12.31 6.02
CA ALA A 350 7.09 11.57 4.79
C ALA A 350 8.36 12.03 4.06
N LYS A 351 9.17 11.06 3.63
CA LYS A 351 10.33 11.26 2.76
C LYS A 351 9.97 10.79 1.35
N ILE A 352 9.80 11.75 0.45
CA ILE A 352 9.35 11.51 -0.92
C ILE A 352 10.56 11.25 -1.84
N HIS A 353 10.58 10.09 -2.49
CA HIS A 353 11.61 9.69 -3.45
C HIS A 353 11.01 9.52 -4.83
N ASN A 354 11.36 10.41 -5.76
CA ASN A 354 10.85 10.38 -7.13
C ASN A 354 11.92 9.91 -8.13
N TYR A 355 11.50 8.98 -8.98
CA TYR A 355 12.39 8.32 -9.94
C TYR A 355 12.63 9.15 -11.21
N GLY A 356 12.04 10.33 -11.37
CA GLY A 356 12.19 11.14 -12.60
C GLY A 356 11.68 10.42 -13.85
N LYS A 357 10.70 9.52 -13.69
CA LYS A 357 10.08 8.78 -14.78
C LYS A 357 8.85 9.53 -15.29
N SER A 358 8.57 9.42 -16.59
CA SER A 358 7.29 9.87 -17.13
C SER A 358 6.12 9.11 -16.51
N VAL A 359 5.08 9.86 -16.15
CA VAL A 359 3.86 9.32 -15.53
C VAL A 359 3.10 8.49 -16.56
N ARG A 360 2.86 7.23 -16.24
CA ARG A 360 2.03 6.32 -17.02
C ARG A 360 1.23 5.43 -16.06
N PRO A 361 -0.04 5.11 -16.36
CA PRO A 361 -0.84 4.19 -15.55
C PRO A 361 -0.08 2.91 -15.22
N GLY A 362 -0.01 2.58 -13.93
CA GLY A 362 0.63 1.35 -13.42
C GLY A 362 2.16 1.37 -13.38
N ARG A 363 2.83 2.44 -13.84
CA ARG A 363 4.29 2.55 -13.78
C ARG A 363 4.74 3.02 -12.40
N LYS A 364 5.68 2.32 -11.76
CA LYS A 364 6.36 2.80 -10.54
C LYS A 364 7.09 4.12 -10.83
N ILE A 365 6.66 5.22 -10.22
CA ILE A 365 7.20 6.57 -10.43
C ILE A 365 7.96 7.11 -9.20
N GLY A 366 7.75 6.52 -8.02
CA GLY A 366 8.49 6.84 -6.82
C GLY A 366 8.08 5.98 -5.63
N HIS A 367 8.63 6.29 -4.47
CA HIS A 367 8.19 5.76 -3.19
C HIS A 367 8.23 6.83 -2.09
N VAL A 368 7.55 6.55 -0.99
CA VAL A 368 7.56 7.35 0.24
C VAL A 368 8.09 6.49 1.37
N ASN A 369 9.05 7.01 2.13
CA ASN A 369 9.49 6.40 3.38
C ASN A 369 8.97 7.20 4.59
N VAL A 370 8.63 6.50 5.67
CA VAL A 370 8.24 7.09 6.96
C VAL A 370 8.87 6.26 8.07
N VAL A 371 9.43 6.91 9.09
CA VAL A 371 10.04 6.25 10.25
C VAL A 371 9.38 6.70 11.55
N GLY A 372 9.40 5.84 12.56
CA GLY A 372 8.85 6.12 13.88
C GLY A 372 8.97 4.95 14.84
N ASP A 373 8.21 5.02 15.94
CA ASP A 373 8.23 3.99 16.97
C ASP A 373 7.38 2.78 16.55
N ALA A 374 7.67 1.59 17.09
CA ALA A 374 6.99 0.36 16.67
C ALA A 374 5.48 0.40 16.99
N HIS A 375 5.10 1.08 18.08
CA HIS A 375 3.71 1.24 18.48
C HIS A 375 2.91 2.18 17.55
N GLU A 376 3.58 2.99 16.72
CA GLU A 376 2.96 3.89 15.75
C GLU A 376 2.74 3.22 14.38
N LEU A 377 3.08 1.93 14.21
CA LEU A 377 3.14 1.28 12.89
C LEU A 377 1.90 1.55 12.00
N THR A 378 0.70 1.46 12.55
CA THR A 378 -0.54 1.79 11.82
C THR A 378 -0.52 3.22 11.29
N ALA A 379 -0.18 4.20 12.13
CA ALA A 379 -0.08 5.59 11.73
C ALA A 379 1.02 5.82 10.68
N LEU A 380 2.18 5.16 10.79
CA LEU A 380 3.25 5.26 9.79
C LEU A 380 2.79 4.79 8.41
N ARG A 381 2.05 3.68 8.34
CA ARG A 381 1.47 3.16 7.09
C ARG A 381 0.44 4.10 6.50
N GLU A 382 -0.40 4.69 7.35
CA GLU A 382 -1.38 5.68 6.90
C GLU A 382 -0.73 6.95 6.36
N ILE A 383 0.30 7.48 7.04
CA ILE A 383 1.09 8.64 6.59
C ILE A 383 1.71 8.36 5.21
N ALA A 384 2.37 7.20 5.07
CA ALA A 384 3.01 6.80 3.82
C ALA A 384 1.99 6.67 2.68
N THR A 385 0.84 6.04 2.96
CA THR A 385 -0.27 5.86 2.00
C THR A 385 -0.89 7.19 1.62
N HIS A 386 -1.09 8.09 2.58
CA HIS A 386 -1.69 9.39 2.34
C HIS A 386 -0.80 10.26 1.45
N ALA A 387 0.48 10.40 1.79
CA ALA A 387 1.45 11.13 0.96
C ALA A 387 1.56 10.53 -0.46
N ALA A 388 1.62 9.20 -0.57
CA ALA A 388 1.61 8.50 -1.86
C ALA A 388 0.35 8.78 -2.68
N SER A 389 -0.82 8.86 -2.03
CA SER A 389 -2.09 9.15 -2.70
C SER A 389 -2.16 10.59 -3.24
N ILE A 390 -1.70 11.58 -2.47
CA ILE A 390 -1.63 12.98 -2.90
C ILE A 390 -0.73 13.11 -4.14
N LEU A 391 0.42 12.44 -4.15
CA LEU A 391 1.33 12.43 -5.29
C LEU A 391 0.71 11.79 -6.53
N ARG A 392 0.00 10.67 -6.36
CA ARG A 392 -0.68 9.95 -7.44
C ARG A 392 -1.87 10.73 -8.01
N ASP A 393 -2.66 11.37 -7.15
CA ASP A 393 -3.94 11.98 -7.50
C ASP A 393 -3.82 13.47 -7.83
N GLY A 394 -2.75 14.12 -7.39
CA GLY A 394 -2.46 15.54 -7.63
C GLY A 394 -3.16 16.50 -6.65
N GLU A 395 -4.03 15.96 -5.81
CA GLU A 395 -4.79 16.70 -4.81
C GLU A 395 -4.98 15.84 -3.57
N ASP A 396 -5.18 16.49 -2.44
CA ASP A 396 -5.51 15.81 -1.20
C ASP A 396 -7.01 15.48 -1.16
N ARG A 397 -7.35 14.29 -1.64
CA ARG A 397 -8.72 13.74 -1.63
C ARG A 397 -9.13 13.17 -0.28
N HIS A 398 -8.17 12.97 0.61
CA HIS A 398 -8.37 12.35 1.93
C HIS A 398 -7.99 13.32 3.05
N ALA A 399 -8.02 14.62 2.75
CA ALA A 399 -7.55 15.68 3.63
C ALA A 399 -8.19 15.49 5.00
N ARG A 400 -7.40 14.93 5.93
CA ARG A 400 -7.76 14.93 7.33
C ARG A 400 -7.83 16.39 7.73
N PRO A 401 -8.86 16.84 8.46
CA PRO A 401 -8.83 18.16 9.07
C PRO A 401 -7.54 18.26 9.89
N THR A 402 -6.55 18.99 9.39
CA THR A 402 -5.21 19.01 9.96
C THR A 402 -5.26 19.54 11.38
N ALA A 403 -4.57 18.85 12.29
CA ALA A 403 -4.38 19.32 13.64
C ALA A 403 -3.51 20.59 13.62
N VAL A 404 -3.99 21.59 14.35
CA VAL A 404 -3.29 22.77 14.89
C VAL A 404 -3.02 23.91 13.90
N ASP A 405 -4.05 24.71 13.67
CA ASP A 405 -3.88 26.16 13.85
C ASP A 405 -4.53 26.53 15.19
N SER A 406 -3.75 27.15 16.06
CA SER A 406 -4.12 27.49 17.43
C SER A 406 -5.27 28.50 17.45
N GLY A 407 -6.52 28.02 17.59
CA GLY A 407 -7.68 28.86 17.90
C GLY A 407 -9.02 28.51 17.25
N GLY A 408 -9.11 27.49 16.39
CA GLY A 408 -10.36 27.10 15.71
C GLY A 408 -10.97 25.81 16.27
N THR A 409 -12.30 25.77 16.40
CA THR A 409 -13.05 24.54 16.74
C THR A 409 -13.01 23.57 15.56
N THR A 410 -12.38 22.41 15.72
CA THR A 410 -12.23 21.38 14.67
C THR A 410 -13.57 20.67 14.40
N THR A 411 -14.07 20.78 13.17
CA THR A 411 -15.25 20.03 12.71
C THR A 411 -14.77 18.83 11.90
N TRP A 412 -15.35 17.66 12.14
CA TRP A 412 -14.97 16.41 11.48
C TRP A 412 -15.60 16.33 10.10
N GLY A 413 -16.89 16.67 10.01
CA GLY A 413 -17.65 16.65 8.77
C GLY A 413 -17.81 18.02 8.12
N ALA A 414 -18.48 18.03 6.96
CA ALA A 414 -18.87 19.26 6.29
C ALA A 414 -19.87 20.05 7.14
N VAL A 415 -19.60 21.34 7.32
CA VAL A 415 -20.51 22.29 7.95
C VAL A 415 -21.13 23.16 6.85
N PRO A 416 -22.46 23.27 6.76
CA PRO A 416 -23.10 24.14 5.78
C PRO A 416 -22.64 25.60 5.95
N ALA A 417 -22.18 26.23 4.86
CA ALA A 417 -21.61 27.58 4.86
C ALA A 417 -22.54 28.68 5.43
N ALA A 418 -23.85 28.42 5.49
CA ALA A 418 -24.83 29.32 6.09
C ALA A 418 -24.85 29.28 7.63
N GLN A 419 -24.14 28.34 8.27
CA GLN A 419 -24.07 28.20 9.72
C GLN A 419 -22.92 29.03 10.29
N THR A 420 -23.17 29.78 11.36
CA THR A 420 -22.19 30.68 12.01
C THR A 420 -21.76 30.19 13.40
N GLY A 421 -22.15 28.98 13.80
CA GLY A 421 -21.87 28.42 15.13
C GLY A 421 -21.22 27.04 15.08
N VAL A 422 -20.53 26.67 16.17
CA VAL A 422 -19.93 25.34 16.35
C VAL A 422 -21.02 24.27 16.26
N PRO A 423 -20.83 23.20 15.46
CA PRO A 423 -21.78 22.09 15.40
C PRO A 423 -22.16 21.56 16.78
N LEU A 424 -23.46 21.38 17.01
CA LEU A 424 -24.00 20.75 18.22
C LEU A 424 -24.49 19.33 17.93
N VAL A 425 -24.75 19.00 16.67
CA VAL A 425 -25.23 17.70 16.23
C VAL A 425 -24.27 17.12 15.19
N GLY A 426 -23.81 15.89 15.45
CA GLY A 426 -23.07 15.11 14.47
C GLY A 426 -24.03 14.27 13.63
N LEU A 427 -24.07 14.47 12.32
CA LEU A 427 -24.95 13.74 11.39
C LEU A 427 -24.11 12.80 10.52
N VAL A 428 -24.02 11.53 10.91
CA VAL A 428 -23.17 10.55 10.21
C VAL A 428 -23.97 9.45 9.53
N MET A 429 -23.41 8.92 8.46
CA MET A 429 -24.04 7.85 7.68
C MET A 429 -23.05 6.82 7.15
N GLY A 430 -23.51 5.59 6.94
CA GLY A 430 -22.65 4.46 6.55
C GLY A 430 -22.13 4.50 5.11
N SER A 431 -22.83 5.22 4.23
CA SER A 431 -22.44 5.51 2.84
C SER A 431 -23.05 6.82 2.37
N ASP A 432 -22.44 7.45 1.38
CA ASP A 432 -22.98 8.58 0.62
C ASP A 432 -24.41 8.36 0.08
N SER A 433 -24.74 7.13 -0.33
CA SER A 433 -26.08 6.76 -0.79
C SER A 433 -27.17 6.95 0.27
N ASP A 434 -26.82 6.87 1.56
CA ASP A 434 -27.77 7.08 2.68
C ASP A 434 -28.16 8.56 2.82
N TRP A 435 -27.41 9.49 2.21
CA TRP A 435 -27.68 10.93 2.28
C TRP A 435 -29.07 11.30 1.76
N ALA A 436 -29.59 10.58 0.77
CA ALA A 436 -30.93 10.83 0.22
C ALA A 436 -32.02 10.77 1.30
N THR A 437 -31.86 9.86 2.27
CA THR A 437 -32.72 9.74 3.45
C THR A 437 -32.29 10.71 4.56
N MET A 438 -30.99 10.76 4.85
CA MET A 438 -30.46 11.53 5.99
C MET A 438 -30.56 13.04 5.84
N ARG A 439 -30.64 13.58 4.62
CA ARG A 439 -30.87 15.01 4.36
C ARG A 439 -32.12 15.56 5.05
N ALA A 440 -33.14 14.73 5.30
CA ALA A 440 -34.33 15.16 6.02
C ALA A 440 -34.05 15.49 7.51
N ALA A 441 -33.01 14.89 8.11
CA ALA A 441 -32.53 15.27 9.44
C ALA A 441 -31.86 16.64 9.40
N ALA A 442 -30.94 16.85 8.44
CA ALA A 442 -30.28 18.13 8.19
C ALA A 442 -31.29 19.27 8.01
N GLN A 443 -32.30 19.08 7.16
CA GLN A 443 -33.38 20.07 6.95
C GLN A 443 -34.12 20.43 8.24
N ALA A 444 -34.40 19.44 9.11
CA ALA A 444 -35.05 19.70 10.40
C ALA A 444 -34.15 20.52 11.34
N LEU A 445 -32.84 20.26 11.34
CA LEU A 445 -31.87 21.00 12.12
C LEU A 445 -31.75 22.44 11.62
N GLU A 446 -31.74 22.66 10.30
CA GLU A 446 -31.71 23.98 9.67
C GLU A 446 -32.97 24.80 9.98
N GLU A 447 -34.16 24.22 9.83
CA GLU A 447 -35.44 24.84 10.20
C GLU A 447 -35.49 25.26 11.67
N LEU A 448 -34.76 24.56 12.55
CA LEU A 448 -34.65 24.83 13.97
C LEU A 448 -33.37 25.61 14.36
N GLY A 449 -32.55 25.99 13.37
CA GLY A 449 -31.30 26.72 13.56
C GLY A 449 -30.32 26.03 14.50
N VAL A 450 -30.30 24.70 14.48
CA VAL A 450 -29.36 23.87 15.23
C VAL A 450 -28.15 23.61 14.34
N PRO A 451 -26.93 24.06 14.70
CA PRO A 451 -25.76 23.82 13.89
C PRO A 451 -25.36 22.34 13.92
N TYR A 452 -24.91 21.83 12.77
CA TYR A 452 -24.55 20.42 12.59
C TYR A 452 -23.37 20.25 11.63
N GLU A 453 -22.66 19.15 11.80
CA GLU A 453 -21.70 18.63 10.83
C GLU A 453 -22.27 17.36 10.19
N ALA A 454 -21.96 17.10 8.92
CA ALA A 454 -22.38 15.89 8.23
C ALA A 454 -21.21 15.18 7.54
N ASP A 455 -21.16 13.84 7.65
CA ASP A 455 -20.10 13.03 7.04
C ASP A 455 -20.48 11.56 6.81
N VAL A 456 -19.68 10.87 6.01
CA VAL A 456 -19.74 9.41 5.83
C VAL A 456 -18.76 8.74 6.80
N VAL A 457 -19.29 7.97 7.74
CA VAL A 457 -18.53 7.20 8.73
C VAL A 457 -19.07 5.78 8.73
N SER A 458 -18.31 4.84 8.17
CA SER A 458 -18.76 3.46 7.97
C SER A 458 -18.24 2.51 9.04
N ALA A 459 -19.13 1.85 9.80
CA ALA A 459 -18.72 0.90 10.83
C ALA A 459 -17.89 -0.28 10.31
N HIS A 460 -18.10 -0.69 9.06
CA HIS A 460 -17.46 -1.86 8.47
C HIS A 460 -16.24 -1.53 7.62
N ARG A 461 -16.24 -0.35 6.98
CA ARG A 461 -15.19 0.06 6.04
C ARG A 461 -14.21 1.07 6.64
N MET A 462 -14.62 1.77 7.69
CA MET A 462 -13.85 2.82 8.39
C MET A 462 -13.93 2.62 9.92
N PRO A 463 -13.56 1.42 10.44
CA PRO A 463 -13.75 1.11 11.85
C PRO A 463 -12.92 2.00 12.78
N SER A 464 -11.69 2.36 12.37
CA SER A 464 -10.81 3.22 13.17
C SER A 464 -11.35 4.65 13.27
N GLU A 465 -11.77 5.21 12.14
CA GLU A 465 -12.33 6.56 12.03
C GLU A 465 -13.68 6.64 12.75
N MET A 466 -14.50 5.59 12.67
CA MET A 466 -15.76 5.52 13.41
C MET A 466 -15.52 5.49 14.93
N LEU A 467 -14.51 4.73 15.40
CA LEU A 467 -14.10 4.73 16.80
C LEU A 467 -13.58 6.11 17.24
N GLU A 468 -12.76 6.75 16.43
CA GLU A 468 -12.22 8.08 16.71
C GLU A 468 -13.32 9.15 16.73
N TYR A 469 -14.19 9.16 15.73
CA TYR A 469 -15.35 10.05 15.64
C TYR A 469 -16.19 9.95 16.92
N GLY A 470 -16.55 8.74 17.32
CA GLY A 470 -17.37 8.50 18.50
C GLY A 470 -16.69 8.90 19.81
N ARG A 471 -15.40 8.55 19.98
CA ARG A 471 -14.62 8.88 21.19
C ARG A 471 -14.44 10.38 21.37
N THR A 472 -14.12 11.10 20.30
CA THR A 472 -13.77 12.54 20.36
C THR A 472 -14.98 13.47 20.21
N ALA A 473 -16.14 12.97 19.75
CA ALA A 473 -17.33 13.80 19.48
C ALA A 473 -17.69 14.77 20.62
N HIS A 474 -17.65 14.31 21.86
CA HIS A 474 -18.00 15.12 23.04
C HIS A 474 -16.98 16.24 23.34
N GLU A 475 -15.73 16.06 22.94
CA GLU A 475 -14.64 17.04 23.09
C GLU A 475 -14.75 18.15 22.03
N ARG A 476 -15.32 17.81 20.86
CA ARG A 476 -15.52 18.73 19.73
C ARG A 476 -16.74 19.65 19.88
N GLY A 477 -17.43 19.60 21.01
CA GLY A 477 -18.61 20.42 21.30
C GLY A 477 -19.95 19.81 20.83
N LEU A 478 -19.92 18.62 20.21
CA LEU A 478 -21.14 17.91 19.87
C LEU A 478 -21.88 17.50 21.14
N ARG A 479 -23.21 17.49 21.04
CA ARG A 479 -24.12 17.20 22.14
C ARG A 479 -25.05 16.04 21.85
N VAL A 480 -25.24 15.70 20.58
CA VAL A 480 -26.06 14.58 20.09
C VAL A 480 -25.44 14.05 18.79
N ILE A 481 -25.47 12.73 18.58
CA ILE A 481 -25.11 12.11 17.30
C ILE A 481 -26.37 11.52 16.67
N ILE A 482 -26.59 11.80 15.39
CA ILE A 482 -27.58 11.14 14.55
C ILE A 482 -26.81 10.24 13.59
N ALA A 483 -27.06 8.94 13.64
CA ALA A 483 -26.39 7.95 12.81
C ALA A 483 -27.42 7.19 11.96
N GLY A 484 -27.27 7.23 10.64
CA GLY A 484 -28.16 6.56 9.70
C GLY A 484 -27.44 5.55 8.84
N ALA A 485 -27.95 4.33 8.75
CA ALA A 485 -27.36 3.32 7.88
C ALA A 485 -28.37 2.27 7.44
N GLY A 486 -28.21 1.84 6.19
CA GLY A 486 -28.85 0.64 5.65
C GLY A 486 -27.87 -0.54 5.67
N GLY A 487 -26.92 -0.55 4.72
CA GLY A 487 -25.95 -1.65 4.56
C GLY A 487 -24.96 -1.77 5.72
N ALA A 488 -24.71 -0.67 6.43
CA ALA A 488 -23.85 -0.61 7.61
C ALA A 488 -24.67 -0.41 8.90
N ALA A 489 -25.81 -1.09 9.04
CA ALA A 489 -26.79 -0.86 10.11
C ALA A 489 -26.25 -0.91 11.55
N HIS A 490 -25.07 -1.49 11.77
CA HIS A 490 -24.38 -1.49 13.06
C HIS A 490 -23.83 -0.11 13.50
N LEU A 491 -23.74 0.87 12.59
CA LEU A 491 -23.14 2.18 12.85
C LEU A 491 -23.67 2.90 14.11
N PRO A 492 -25.00 3.04 14.33
CA PRO A 492 -25.49 3.73 15.53
C PRO A 492 -25.11 3.01 16.83
N GLY A 493 -25.16 1.68 16.84
CA GLY A 493 -24.80 0.88 18.00
C GLY A 493 -23.31 0.95 18.31
N MET A 494 -22.46 0.92 17.28
CA MET A 494 -21.02 1.05 17.44
C MET A 494 -20.63 2.44 17.99
N LEU A 495 -21.21 3.52 17.44
CA LEU A 495 -20.97 4.88 17.95
C LEU A 495 -21.43 5.02 19.40
N ALA A 496 -22.61 4.48 19.74
CA ALA A 496 -23.12 4.50 21.11
C ALA A 496 -22.21 3.77 22.10
N SER A 497 -21.46 2.76 21.64
CA SER A 497 -20.55 1.99 22.51
C SER A 497 -19.27 2.74 22.90
N VAL A 498 -18.93 3.82 22.19
CA VAL A 498 -17.66 4.53 22.36
C VAL A 498 -17.80 6.02 22.66
N THR A 499 -19.03 6.52 22.76
CA THR A 499 -19.31 7.94 23.02
C THR A 499 -20.14 8.13 24.28
N PRO A 500 -19.90 9.18 25.08
CA PRO A 500 -20.79 9.54 26.19
C PRO A 500 -22.04 10.32 25.73
N LEU A 501 -22.13 10.68 24.45
CA LEU A 501 -23.24 11.45 23.89
C LEU A 501 -24.46 10.56 23.58
N PRO A 502 -25.69 11.11 23.64
CA PRO A 502 -26.87 10.43 23.11
C PRO A 502 -26.72 10.15 21.61
N VAL A 503 -26.98 8.90 21.22
CA VAL A 503 -27.00 8.47 19.81
C VAL A 503 -28.44 8.18 19.37
N ILE A 504 -28.84 8.79 18.27
CA ILE A 504 -30.13 8.60 17.60
C ILE A 504 -29.89 7.78 16.33
N GLY A 505 -30.44 6.57 16.29
CA GLY A 505 -30.31 5.67 15.15
C GLY A 505 -31.43 5.84 14.14
N VAL A 506 -31.08 5.98 12.86
CA VAL A 506 -32.02 6.05 11.73
C VAL A 506 -31.85 4.80 10.87
N PRO A 507 -32.78 3.82 10.95
CA PRO A 507 -32.76 2.69 10.04
C PRO A 507 -33.06 3.16 8.61
N VAL A 508 -32.17 2.88 7.65
CA VAL A 508 -32.37 3.25 6.23
C VAL A 508 -32.80 2.01 5.45
N ALA A 509 -33.91 2.10 4.72
CA ALA A 509 -34.40 0.98 3.93
C ALA A 509 -33.50 0.71 2.71
N LEU A 510 -33.09 -0.55 2.55
CA LEU A 510 -32.40 -1.04 1.35
C LEU A 510 -33.40 -1.66 0.36
N LYS A 511 -32.86 -2.16 -0.76
CA LYS A 511 -33.63 -2.84 -1.83
C LYS A 511 -34.41 -4.07 -1.32
N THR A 512 -33.95 -4.69 -0.24
CA THR A 512 -34.54 -5.92 0.34
C THR A 512 -34.94 -5.68 1.78
N LEU A 513 -35.97 -6.39 2.25
CA LEU A 513 -36.45 -6.41 3.64
C LEU A 513 -37.03 -5.08 4.17
N ASP A 514 -37.26 -4.09 3.30
CA ASP A 514 -37.93 -2.83 3.61
C ASP A 514 -37.36 -2.09 4.85
N GLY A 515 -36.07 -2.27 5.13
CA GLY A 515 -35.37 -1.67 6.28
C GLY A 515 -35.60 -2.39 7.62
N MET A 516 -36.23 -3.56 7.63
CA MET A 516 -36.43 -4.37 8.84
C MET A 516 -35.10 -4.87 9.41
N ASP A 517 -34.18 -5.27 8.54
CA ASP A 517 -32.81 -5.63 8.87
C ASP A 517 -32.10 -4.49 9.62
N SER A 518 -32.21 -3.28 9.09
CA SER A 518 -31.61 -2.08 9.67
C SER A 518 -32.27 -1.74 11.00
N LEU A 519 -33.61 -1.85 11.09
CA LEU A 519 -34.34 -1.58 12.32
C LEU A 519 -33.92 -2.55 13.43
N LEU A 520 -33.89 -3.85 13.13
CA LEU A 520 -33.53 -4.88 14.11
C LEU A 520 -32.08 -4.73 14.57
N SER A 521 -31.17 -4.36 13.67
CA SER A 521 -29.76 -4.09 14.02
C SER A 521 -29.58 -2.88 14.93
N ILE A 522 -30.43 -1.87 14.82
CA ILE A 522 -30.26 -0.60 15.54
C ILE A 522 -31.05 -0.61 16.87
N VAL A 523 -32.23 -1.23 16.90
CA VAL A 523 -33.11 -1.22 18.07
C VAL A 523 -32.68 -2.22 19.15
N GLN A 524 -32.02 -3.33 18.76
CA GLN A 524 -31.57 -4.37 19.68
C GLN A 524 -30.17 -4.03 20.22
N MET A 525 -30.13 -3.42 21.41
CA MET A 525 -28.87 -3.03 22.05
C MET A 525 -28.67 -3.73 23.40
N PRO A 526 -27.43 -4.14 23.74
CA PRO A 526 -27.11 -4.66 25.06
C PRO A 526 -27.30 -3.60 26.15
N ALA A 527 -27.49 -4.06 27.39
CA ALA A 527 -27.54 -3.17 28.55
C ALA A 527 -26.26 -2.32 28.65
N GLY A 528 -26.42 -1.01 28.84
CA GLY A 528 -25.31 -0.06 28.97
C GLY A 528 -24.96 0.70 27.68
N VAL A 529 -25.51 0.33 26.52
CA VAL A 529 -25.22 1.00 25.23
C VAL A 529 -26.53 1.46 24.55
N PRO A 530 -27.25 2.44 25.11
CA PRO A 530 -28.57 2.81 24.59
C PRO A 530 -28.49 3.56 23.25
N VAL A 531 -29.36 3.19 22.31
CA VAL A 531 -29.60 3.92 21.05
C VAL A 531 -31.07 4.33 20.98
N ALA A 532 -31.34 5.62 20.76
CA ALA A 532 -32.69 6.11 20.52
C ALA A 532 -33.07 5.89 19.04
N THR A 533 -33.77 4.80 18.76
CA THR A 533 -34.09 4.40 17.38
C THR A 533 -35.39 5.07 16.90
N VAL A 534 -35.34 5.77 15.76
CA VAL A 534 -36.54 6.30 15.08
C VAL A 534 -37.12 5.30 14.08
N SER A 535 -38.27 5.63 13.49
CA SER A 535 -38.87 4.80 12.43
C SER A 535 -37.92 4.62 11.24
N ILE A 536 -38.10 3.55 10.47
CA ILE A 536 -37.40 3.33 9.20
C ILE A 536 -37.59 4.57 8.29
N ASN A 537 -36.49 5.05 7.71
CA ASN A 537 -36.38 6.30 6.94
C ASN A 537 -36.81 7.56 7.71
N GLY A 538 -36.93 7.50 9.03
CA GLY A 538 -37.42 8.56 9.90
C GLY A 538 -36.42 9.68 10.19
N ALA A 539 -35.50 10.01 9.27
CA ALA A 539 -34.40 10.94 9.49
C ALA A 539 -34.88 12.32 10.00
N ARG A 540 -35.99 12.84 9.47
CA ARG A 540 -36.58 14.09 9.99
C ARG A 540 -36.91 14.03 11.48
N ASN A 541 -37.48 12.91 11.94
CA ASN A 541 -37.77 12.71 13.36
C ASN A 541 -36.50 12.63 14.20
N ALA A 542 -35.39 12.12 13.64
CA ALA A 542 -34.11 12.13 14.33
C ALA A 542 -33.58 13.56 14.53
N GLY A 543 -33.69 14.43 13.52
CA GLY A 543 -33.36 15.86 13.67
C GLY A 543 -34.22 16.55 14.74
N LEU A 544 -35.53 16.31 14.74
CA LEU A 544 -36.45 16.83 15.77
C LEU A 544 -36.12 16.28 17.18
N LEU A 545 -35.76 15.00 17.28
CA LEU A 545 -35.40 14.37 18.55
C LEU A 545 -34.08 14.93 19.08
N ALA A 546 -33.08 15.14 18.22
CA ALA A 546 -31.83 15.80 18.60
C ALA A 546 -32.10 17.21 19.14
N ALA A 547 -32.94 17.99 18.46
CA ALA A 547 -33.34 19.32 18.94
C ALA A 547 -34.07 19.27 20.30
N ARG A 548 -34.90 18.25 20.55
CA ARG A 548 -35.54 18.05 21.86
C ARG A 548 -34.53 17.70 22.95
N VAL A 549 -33.51 16.89 22.65
CA VAL A 549 -32.42 16.59 23.59
C VAL A 549 -31.67 17.87 23.96
N LEU A 550 -31.28 18.69 22.98
CA LEU A 550 -30.65 19.99 23.22
C LEU A 550 -31.55 20.95 24.00
N GLY A 551 -32.83 21.00 23.63
CA GLY A 551 -33.85 21.83 24.26
C GLY A 551 -34.22 21.41 25.68
N SER A 552 -33.75 20.27 26.17
CA SER A 552 -33.97 19.84 27.57
C SER A 552 -33.07 20.55 28.59
N ALA A 553 -32.02 21.23 28.13
CA ALA A 553 -31.10 21.97 29.00
C ALA A 553 -31.72 23.27 29.55
N SER A 554 -31.16 23.78 30.64
CA SER A 554 -31.63 25.02 31.32
C SER A 554 -31.04 26.32 30.76
N SER A 555 -30.35 26.28 29.61
CA SER A 555 -29.73 27.48 29.02
C SER A 555 -30.73 28.35 28.25
N THR A 556 -30.39 29.62 28.03
CA THR A 556 -31.20 30.54 27.21
C THR A 556 -31.38 30.03 25.78
N SER A 557 -30.33 29.48 25.16
CA SER A 557 -30.41 28.87 23.83
C SER A 557 -31.35 27.66 23.80
N ALA A 558 -31.38 26.87 24.88
CA ALA A 558 -32.32 25.76 24.99
C ALA A 558 -33.77 26.23 25.15
N GLN A 559 -34.02 27.35 25.85
CA GLN A 559 -35.36 27.96 25.91
C GLN A 559 -35.83 28.42 24.52
N GLN A 560 -34.99 29.12 23.76
CA GLN A 560 -35.32 29.54 22.40
C GLN A 560 -35.62 28.35 21.48
N LEU A 561 -34.86 27.26 21.61
CA LEU A 561 -35.11 26.03 20.86
C LEU A 561 -36.43 25.37 21.25
N ARG A 562 -36.82 25.38 22.53
CA ARG A 562 -38.14 24.91 22.98
C ARG A 562 -39.27 25.72 22.36
N ASP A 563 -39.14 27.03 22.30
CA ASP A 563 -40.17 27.91 21.71
C ASP A 563 -40.35 27.62 20.21
N ARG A 564 -39.25 27.41 19.47
CA ARG A 564 -39.30 26.97 18.05
C ARG A 564 -39.95 25.60 17.88
N LEU A 565 -39.63 24.64 18.74
CA LEU A 565 -40.25 23.32 18.72
C LEU A 565 -41.76 23.37 19.01
N GLN A 566 -42.20 24.25 19.92
CA GLN A 566 -43.62 24.49 20.17
C GLN A 566 -44.33 25.11 18.96
N HIS A 567 -43.67 26.03 18.26
CA HIS A 567 -44.18 26.61 17.02
C HIS A 567 -44.38 25.54 15.93
N VAL A 568 -43.37 24.70 15.68
CA VAL A 568 -43.48 23.58 14.73
C VAL A 568 -44.63 22.63 15.09
N ALA A 569 -44.82 22.36 16.39
CA ALA A 569 -45.94 21.53 16.85
C ALA A 569 -47.31 22.18 16.57
N ALA A 570 -47.42 23.50 16.75
CA ALA A 570 -48.64 24.24 16.43
C ALA A 570 -48.94 24.22 14.92
N GLU A 571 -47.94 24.46 14.06
CA GLU A 571 -48.10 24.41 12.60
C GLU A 571 -48.55 23.02 12.11
N LEU A 572 -47.99 21.95 12.67
CA LEU A 572 -48.42 20.57 12.37
C LEU A 572 -49.88 20.34 12.77
N SER A 573 -50.30 20.87 13.93
CA SER A 573 -51.69 20.79 14.38
C SER A 573 -52.62 21.55 13.42
N GLU A 574 -52.25 22.77 13.02
CA GLU A 574 -53.02 23.56 12.05
C GLU A 574 -53.09 22.89 10.67
N ALA A 575 -51.99 22.32 10.19
CA ALA A 575 -51.97 21.56 8.94
C ALA A 575 -52.87 20.32 9.01
N ALA A 576 -52.86 19.59 10.13
CA ALA A 576 -53.75 18.45 10.35
C ALA A 576 -55.23 18.89 10.40
N HIS A 577 -55.55 19.98 11.08
CA HIS A 577 -56.90 20.55 11.09
C HIS A 577 -57.34 20.96 9.69
N ARG A 578 -56.49 21.62 8.89
CA ARG A 578 -56.76 21.98 7.49
C ARG A 578 -57.00 20.76 6.61
N LYS A 579 -56.13 19.74 6.68
CA LYS A 579 -56.31 18.48 5.94
C LYS A 579 -57.59 17.76 6.35
N GLY A 580 -57.89 17.72 7.65
CA GLY A 580 -59.13 17.15 8.17
C GLY A 580 -60.37 17.89 7.67
N SER A 581 -60.33 19.22 7.63
CA SER A 581 -61.43 20.03 7.07
C SER A 581 -61.59 19.81 5.56
N ALA A 582 -60.50 19.80 4.81
CA ALA A 582 -60.52 19.52 3.37
C ALA A 582 -61.07 18.12 3.06
N LEU A 583 -60.68 17.10 3.83
CA LEU A 583 -61.21 15.74 3.72
C LEU A 583 -62.71 15.69 4.05
N ARG A 584 -63.14 16.33 5.15
CA ARG A 584 -64.56 16.40 5.51
C ARG A 584 -65.39 17.07 4.43
N GLU A 585 -64.90 18.16 3.85
CA GLU A 585 -65.56 18.83 2.73
C GLU A 585 -65.59 17.97 1.46
N ALA A 586 -64.50 17.26 1.13
CA ALA A 586 -64.45 16.36 -0.02
C ALA A 586 -65.47 15.21 0.13
N VAL A 587 -65.53 14.60 1.33
CA VAL A 587 -66.50 13.55 1.66
C VAL A 587 -67.94 14.09 1.65
N ALA A 588 -68.18 15.29 2.19
CA ALA A 588 -69.51 15.92 2.18
C ALA A 588 -69.99 16.29 0.76
N ARG A 589 -69.07 16.51 -0.19
CA ARG A 589 -69.35 16.74 -1.61
C ARG A 589 -69.52 15.45 -2.43
N GLY A 590 -69.49 14.28 -1.80
CA GLY A 590 -69.71 12.98 -2.45
C GLY A 590 -68.54 12.50 -3.32
N ALA A 591 -67.36 13.11 -3.21
CA ALA A 591 -66.17 12.66 -3.91
C ALA A 591 -65.49 11.55 -3.09
N SER A 592 -65.46 10.33 -3.64
CA SER A 592 -64.66 9.22 -3.11
C SER A 592 -63.20 9.63 -3.03
N SER A 593 -62.57 9.45 -1.87
CA SER A 593 -61.24 10.00 -1.53
C SER A 593 -60.05 9.28 -2.19
N LYS A 594 -60.19 8.80 -3.41
CA LYS A 594 -59.11 8.22 -4.20
C LYS A 594 -59.31 8.61 -5.67
N ASP A 595 -58.86 9.80 -6.01
CA ASP A 595 -58.08 10.07 -7.22
C ASP A 595 -56.90 10.96 -6.82
#